data_AF-A0A0M4SNB9-F1
#
_entry.id   AF-A0A0M4SNB9-F1
#
_cell.length_a   1.000
_cell.length_b   1.000
_cell.length_c   1.000
_cell.angle_alpha   90.00
_cell.angle_beta   90.00
_cell.angle_gamma   90.00
#
_symmetry.space_group_name_H-M   'P 1'
#
loop_
_entity.id
_entity.type
_entity.pdbx_description
1 polymer ?
#
loop_
_entity_poly.entity_id
_entity_poly.type
_entity_poly.pdbx_seq_one_letter_code
_entity_poly.pdbx_strand_id
1 'polypeptide(L)' 'MAKTISGEEIYFKIEEARLKKFISKKKLAISIGMSPTNFYDTMNLLLKDNIRYNSIIKITNFLGIDLGIRI' A
#
# COMPACT_ATOMS: atom_id res chain seq x y z
N MET A 1 -21.35 -9.48 8.20
CA MET A 1 -20.96 -8.22 7.51
C MET A 1 -19.52 -8.38 7.06
N ALA A 2 -19.24 -8.21 5.77
CA ALA A 2 -17.84 -8.16 5.31
C ALA A 2 -17.20 -6.93 5.96
N LYS A 3 -16.13 -7.13 6.74
CA LYS A 3 -15.38 -6.01 7.33
C LYS A 3 -14.67 -5.29 6.19
N THR A 4 -15.10 -4.06 5.91
CA THR A 4 -14.34 -3.16 5.03
C THR A 4 -13.01 -2.87 5.74
N ILE A 5 -11.89 -3.20 5.09
CA ILE A 5 -10.56 -2.91 5.61
C ILE A 5 -10.36 -1.38 5.65
N SER A 6 -9.86 -0.84 6.76
CA SER A 6 -9.58 0.60 6.88
C SER A 6 -8.30 0.98 6.14
N GLY A 7 -8.16 2.26 5.79
CA GLY A 7 -6.93 2.76 5.18
C GLY A 7 -5.73 2.59 6.10
N GLU A 8 -5.90 2.80 7.41
CA GLU A 8 -4.86 2.53 8.41
C GLU A 8 -4.43 1.06 8.42
N GLU A 9 -5.36 0.11 8.34
CA GLU A 9 -5.03 -1.32 8.28
C GLU A 9 -4.27 -1.67 7.00
N ILE A 10 -4.66 -1.09 5.86
CA ILE A 10 -3.91 -1.21 4.59
C ILE A 10 -2.48 -0.67 4.75
N TYR A 11 -2.32 0.51 5.37
CA TYR A 11 -1.01 1.14 5.60
C TYR A 11 -0.07 0.20 6.36
N PHE A 12 -0.54 -0.36 7.48
CA PHE A 12 0.28 -1.24 8.31
C PHE A 12 0.61 -2.55 7.61
N LYS A 13 -0.32 -3.16 6.87
CA LYS A 13 -0.04 -4.37 6.07
C LYS A 13 1.02 -4.13 5.00
N ILE A 14 0.96 -2.99 4.31
CA ILE A 14 1.98 -2.60 3.32
C ILE A 14 3.33 -2.42 4.01
N GLU A 15 3.40 -1.70 5.13
CA GLU A 15 4.65 -1.47 5.85
C GLU A 15 5.27 -2.77 6.39
N GLU A 16 4.46 -3.66 6.97
CA GLU A 16 4.91 -4.96 7.47
C GLU A 16 5.51 -5.80 6.34
N ALA A 17 4.81 -5.91 5.20
CA ALA A 17 5.28 -6.67 4.06
C ALA A 17 6.54 -6.06 3.43
N ARG A 18 6.62 -4.72 3.36
CA ARG A 18 7.81 -4.01 2.91
C ARG A 18 9.01 -4.31 3.81
N LEU A 19 8.82 -4.28 5.13
CA LEU A 19 9.87 -4.58 6.11
C LEU A 19 10.34 -6.04 6.03
N LYS A 20 9.42 -7.00 5.85
CA LYS A 20 9.75 -8.43 5.62
C LYS A 20 10.63 -8.64 4.39
N LYS A 21 10.48 -7.81 3.35
CA LYS A 21 11.32 -7.86 2.14
C LYS A 21 12.59 -6.99 2.24
N PHE A 22 12.83 -6.30 3.36
CA PHE A 22 13.96 -5.40 3.57
C PHE A 22 14.08 -4.28 2.51
N ILE A 23 12.94 -3.79 2.00
CA ILE A 23 12.90 -2.77 0.93
C ILE A 23 12.59 -1.41 1.55
N SER A 24 13.28 -0.34 1.15
CA SER A 24 12.91 1.02 1.59
C SER A 24 11.66 1.51 0.86
N LYS A 25 10.93 2.49 1.44
CA LYS A 25 9.77 3.12 0.78
C LYS A 25 10.12 3.66 -0.60
N LYS A 26 11.27 4.34 -0.72
CA LYS A 26 11.80 4.87 -1.99
C LYS A 26 12.03 3.75 -3.02
N LYS A 27 12.66 2.64 -2.62
CA LYS A 27 12.94 1.52 -3.53
C LYS A 27 11.65 0.81 -3.95
N LEU A 28 10.69 0.65 -3.04
CA LEU A 28 9.36 0.13 -3.35
C LEU A 28 8.66 0.99 -4.40
N ALA A 29 8.61 2.32 -4.19
CA ALA A 29 8.01 3.26 -5.14
C ALA A 29 8.60 3.12 -6.56
N ILE A 30 9.93 3.12 -6.67
CA ILE A 30 10.63 2.96 -7.94
C ILE A 30 10.30 1.60 -8.59
N SER A 31 10.26 0.53 -7.79
CA SER A 31 10.02 -0.84 -8.29
C SER A 31 8.61 -1.02 -8.88
N ILE A 32 7.64 -0.22 -8.46
CA ILE A 32 6.27 -0.23 -8.98
C ILE A 32 6.01 0.88 -10.02
N GLY A 33 7.06 1.56 -10.49
CA GLY A 33 6.95 2.65 -11.47
C GLY A 33 6.26 3.90 -10.93
N MET A 34 6.35 4.15 -9.62
CA MET A 34 5.76 5.31 -8.94
C MET A 34 6.85 6.27 -8.47
N SER A 35 6.60 7.58 -8.59
CA SER A 35 7.51 8.56 -7.99
C SER A 35 7.50 8.44 -6.46
N PRO A 36 8.64 8.65 -5.77
CA PRO A 36 8.69 8.58 -4.31
C PRO A 36 7.64 9.49 -3.66
N THR A 37 7.48 10.73 -4.14
CA THR A 37 6.49 11.69 -3.63
C THR A 37 5.07 11.13 -3.70
N ASN A 38 4.65 10.61 -4.87
CA ASN A 38 3.31 10.04 -5.02
C ASN A 38 3.09 8.79 -4.13
N PHE A 39 4.15 8.02 -3.87
CA PHE A 39 4.09 6.92 -2.93
C PHE A 39 3.87 7.41 -1.49
N TYR A 40 4.64 8.40 -1.03
CA TYR A 40 4.45 8.99 0.31
C TYR A 40 3.05 9.60 0.45
N ASP A 41 2.57 10.32 -0.55
CA ASP A 41 1.22 10.89 -0.56
C ASP A 41 0.15 9.79 -0.50
N THR A 42 0.30 8.73 -1.29
CA THR A 42 -0.62 7.58 -1.26
C THR A 42 -0.66 6.94 0.12
N MET A 43 0.50 6.74 0.76
CA MET A 43 0.58 6.18 2.11
C MET A 43 -0.03 7.12 3.16
N ASN A 44 0.15 8.44 3.03
CA ASN A 44 -0.45 9.41 3.94
C ASN A 44 -1.97 9.51 3.78
N LEU A 45 -2.49 9.33 2.56
CA LEU A 45 -3.92 9.32 2.29
C LEU A 45 -4.62 8.10 2.92
N LEU A 46 -3.95 6.96 2.99
CA LEU A 46 -4.44 5.79 3.71
C LEU A 46 -4.71 6.09 5.19
N LEU A 47 -3.85 6.86 5.85
CA LEU A 47 -4.05 7.28 7.25
C LEU A 47 -5.23 8.24 7.44
N LYS A 48 -5.82 8.75 6.35
CA LYS A 48 -7.02 9.58 6.34
C LYS A 48 -8.23 8.84 5.77
N ASP A 49 -8.15 7.51 5.67
CA ASP A 49 -9.14 6.62 5.02
C ASP A 49 -9.47 7.01 3.57
N ASN A 50 -8.58 7.73 2.89
CA ASN A 50 -8.71 8.06 1.48
C ASN A 50 -7.94 7.03 0.63
N ILE A 51 -8.64 5.98 0.22
CA ILE A 51 -8.02 4.82 -0.44
C ILE A 51 -8.02 5.00 -1.96
N ARG A 52 -6.82 5.14 -2.54
CA ARG A 52 -6.61 5.12 -4.00
C ARG A 52 -6.31 3.69 -4.47
N TYR A 53 -7.36 2.88 -4.66
CA TYR A 53 -7.24 1.45 -4.97
C TYR A 53 -6.26 1.12 -6.12
N ASN A 54 -6.25 1.89 -7.21
CA ASN A 54 -5.30 1.68 -8.32
C ASN A 54 -3.82 1.73 -7.89
N SER A 55 -3.48 2.62 -6.96
CA SER A 55 -2.13 2.70 -6.40
C SER A 55 -1.87 1.56 -5.43
N ILE A 56 -2.85 1.22 -4.59
CA ILE A 56 -2.74 0.15 -3.59
C ILE A 56 -2.53 -1.21 -4.27
N ILE A 57 -3.28 -1.52 -5.33
CA ILE A 57 -3.13 -2.77 -6.09
C ILE A 57 -1.70 -2.95 -6.62
N LYS A 58 -1.08 -1.88 -7.14
CA LYS A 58 0.32 -1.95 -7.61
C LYS A 58 1.28 -2.29 -6.48
N ILE A 59 1.09 -1.65 -5.32
CA ILE A 59 1.91 -1.88 -4.13
C ILE A 59 1.74 -3.32 -3.63
N THR A 60 0.49 -3.78 -3.50
CA THR A 60 0.17 -5.10 -2.96
C THR A 60 0.60 -6.22 -3.88
N ASN A 61 0.44 -6.07 -5.19
CA ASN A 61 0.91 -7.04 -6.19
C ASN A 61 2.42 -7.22 -6.13
N PHE A 62 3.18 -6.12 -6.02
CA PHE A 62 4.63 -6.19 -5.87
C PHE A 62 5.06 -6.82 -4.54
N LEU A 63 4.35 -6.47 -3.46
CA LEU A 63 4.62 -7.05 -2.14
C LEU A 63 4.13 -8.50 -2.02
N GLY A 64 3.25 -8.95 -2.92
CA GLY A 64 2.66 -10.28 -2.88
C GLY A 64 1.70 -10.46 -1.71
N ILE A 65 0.97 -9.41 -1.34
CA ILE A 65 0.00 -9.44 -0.24
C ILE A 65 -1.43 -9.37 -0.77
N ASP A 66 -2.30 -10.18 -0.20
CA ASP A 66 -3.75 -10.10 -0.42
C ASP A 66 -4.38 -9.28 0.71
N LEU A 67 -5.05 -8.19 0.35
CA LEU A 67 -5.78 -7.34 1.29
C LEU A 67 -7.23 -7.79 1.50
N GLY A 68 -7.69 -8.83 0.80
CA GLY A 68 -9.08 -9.26 0.81
C GLY A 68 -10.02 -8.25 0.15
N ILE A 69 -9.48 -7.29 -0.60
CA ILE A 69 -10.25 -6.28 -1.32
C ILE A 69 -10.83 -6.94 -2.57
N ARG A 70 -12.14 -7.20 -2.53
CA ARG A 70 -12.91 -7.49 -3.74
C ARG A 70 -13.25 -6.14 -4.39
N ILE A 71 -12.65 -5.86 -5.53
CA ILE A 71 -12.96 -4.69 -6.37
C ILE A 71 -14.17 -5.04 -7.24
#